data_AF-A0A023SFF0-F1
#
_entry.id   AF-A0A023SFF0-F1
#
_cell.length_a   1.000
_cell.length_b   1.000
_cell.length_c   1.000
_cell.angle_alpha   90.00
_cell.angle_beta   90.00
_cell.angle_gamma   90.00
#
_symmetry.space_group_name_H-M   'P 1'
#
loop_
_entity.id
_entity.type
_entity.pdbx_description
1 polymer ?
#
loop_
_entity_poly.entity_id
_entity_poly.type
_entity_poly.pdbx_seq_one_letter_code
_entity_poly.pdbx_strand_id
1 'polypeptide(L)'
;ENLWYSCATDSMGVSNCWEFPSMLALSGYVQGCRALMITAILLGFLGLFLGMVGLRCTNVGNIDLSVKVKMLAIAGTFHILAGTCGMVAISWYAVNITTDFFNPLYV
;
A
#
# COMPACT_ATOMS: atom_id res chain seq x y z
N GLU A 1 8.42 12.02 -8.15
CA GLU A 1 7.89 12.15 -6.78
C GLU A 1 7.43 10.79 -6.27
N ASN A 2 7.25 10.62 -4.97
CA ASN A 2 6.60 9.41 -4.41
C ASN A 2 5.27 9.82 -3.75
N LEU A 3 4.62 8.91 -3.00
CA LEU A 3 3.35 9.25 -2.35
C LEU A 3 3.51 10.31 -1.24
N TRP A 4 4.67 10.46 -0.61
CA TRP A 4 4.87 11.22 0.63
C TRP A 4 5.73 12.48 0.46
N TYR A 5 6.65 12.46 -0.49
CA TYR A 5 7.63 13.51 -0.74
C TYR A 5 7.71 13.86 -2.24
N SER A 6 7.90 15.15 -2.49
CA SER A 6 8.40 15.67 -3.76
C SER A 6 9.87 16.04 -3.59
N CYS A 7 10.70 15.65 -4.55
CA CYS A 7 12.14 15.92 -4.51
C CYS A 7 12.58 16.53 -5.84
N ALA A 8 13.47 17.53 -5.77
CA ALA A 8 14.08 18.16 -6.93
C ALA A 8 15.59 18.22 -6.75
N THR A 9 16.31 18.05 -7.86
CA THR A 9 17.77 18.18 -7.91
C THR A 9 18.12 19.42 -8.73
N ASP A 10 18.93 20.31 -8.17
CA ASP A 10 19.37 21.52 -8.85
C ASP A 10 20.56 21.26 -9.80
N SER A 11 20.96 22.29 -10.56
CA SER A 11 22.09 22.20 -11.50
C SER A 11 23.46 22.04 -10.84
N MET A 12 23.57 22.29 -9.52
CA MET A 12 24.78 22.01 -8.74
C MET A 12 24.80 20.56 -8.21
N GLY A 13 23.78 19.75 -8.52
CA GLY A 13 23.65 18.37 -8.10
C GLY A 13 23.12 18.20 -6.67
N VAL A 14 22.58 19.26 -6.06
CA VAL A 14 22.01 19.18 -4.71
C VAL A 14 20.56 18.73 -4.81
N SER A 15 20.23 17.61 -4.16
CA SER A 15 18.86 17.10 -4.06
C SER A 15 18.21 17.57 -2.77
N ASN A 16 17.07 18.25 -2.89
CA ASN A 16 16.23 18.64 -1.76
C ASN A 16 14.87 17.93 -1.88
N CYS A 17 14.32 17.51 -0.75
CA CYS A 17 13.02 16.84 -0.67
C CYS A 17 12.11 17.60 0.30
N TRP A 18 10.86 17.75 -0.08
CA TRP A 18 9.83 18.41 0.71
C TRP A 18 8.63 17.47 0.88
N GLU A 19 8.04 17.48 2.06
CA GLU A 19 6.73 16.86 2.27
C GLU A 19 5.67 17.61 1.46
N PHE A 20 4.67 16.89 0.94
CA PHE A 20 3.60 17.53 0.19
C PHE A 20 2.85 18.55 1.06
N PRO A 21 2.63 19.79 0.57
CA PRO A 21 2.07 20.87 1.37
C PRO A 21 0.57 20.66 1.57
N SER A 22 0.20 20.03 2.68
CA SER A 22 -1.18 19.75 3.12
C SER A 22 -1.97 18.75 2.24
N MET A 23 -2.97 18.12 2.86
CA MET A 23 -3.86 17.16 2.18
C MET A 23 -4.76 17.85 1.13
N LEU A 24 -4.95 19.18 1.21
CA LEU A 24 -5.85 19.92 0.32
C LEU A 24 -5.18 20.35 -1.00
N ALA A 25 -3.86 20.55 -1.01
CA ALA A 25 -3.12 20.91 -2.23
C ALA A 25 -2.62 19.68 -3.01
N LEU A 26 -2.77 18.48 -2.44
CA LEU A 26 -2.32 17.23 -3.06
C LEU A 26 -3.37 16.72 -4.06
N SER A 27 -2.92 16.18 -5.20
CA SER A 27 -3.84 15.59 -6.18
C SER A 27 -4.64 14.45 -5.55
N GLY A 28 -5.94 14.41 -5.85
CA GLY A 28 -6.86 13.47 -5.21
C GLY A 28 -6.47 11.99 -5.39
N TYR A 29 -5.87 11.64 -6.54
CA TYR A 29 -5.43 10.26 -6.79
C TYR A 29 -4.23 9.86 -5.91
N VAL A 30 -3.32 10.79 -5.56
CA VAL A 30 -2.19 10.50 -4.67
C VAL A 30 -2.70 10.23 -3.26
N GLN A 31 -3.68 11.01 -2.78
CA GLN A 31 -4.32 10.74 -1.49
C GLN A 31 -5.05 9.40 -1.47
N GLY A 32 -5.77 9.06 -2.55
CA GLY A 32 -6.38 7.74 -2.73
C GLY A 32 -5.36 6.60 -2.71
N CYS A 33 -4.24 6.76 -3.41
CA CYS A 33 -3.14 5.78 -3.41
C CYS A 33 -2.50 5.63 -2.03
N ARG A 34 -2.32 6.71 -1.26
CA ARG A 34 -1.87 6.64 0.15
C ARG A 34 -2.80 5.78 0.99
N ALA A 35 -4.11 6.02 0.90
CA ALA A 35 -5.10 5.27 1.67
C ALA A 35 -5.09 3.77 1.31
N LEU A 36 -5.03 3.45 0.02
CA LEU A 36 -4.94 2.07 -0.46
C LEU A 36 -3.65 1.37 0.01
N MET A 37 -2.51 2.04 -0.07
CA MET A 37 -1.22 1.49 0.38
C MET A 37 -1.19 1.27 1.90
N ILE A 38 -1.70 2.22 2.70
CA ILE A 38 -1.82 2.05 4.15
C ILE A 38 -2.75 0.86 4.46
N THR A 39 -3.89 0.77 3.78
CA THR A 39 -4.84 -0.33 3.95
C THR A 39 -4.19 -1.67 3.62
N ALA A 40 -3.44 -1.75 2.52
CA ALA A 40 -2.70 -2.94 2.13
C ALA A 40 -1.70 -3.38 3.21
N ILE A 41 -0.95 -2.43 3.80
CA ILE A 41 0.01 -2.71 4.87
C ILE A 41 -0.70 -3.24 6.12
N LEU A 42 -1.79 -2.61 6.55
CA LEU A 42 -2.55 -3.04 7.73
C LEU A 42 -3.17 -4.44 7.54
N LEU A 43 -3.78 -4.69 6.39
CA LEU A 43 -4.32 -6.02 6.05
C LEU A 43 -3.21 -7.07 5.97
N GLY A 44 -2.07 -6.74 5.35
CA GLY A 44 -0.92 -7.64 5.27
C GLY A 44 -0.33 -7.97 6.63
N PHE A 45 -0.25 -6.99 7.54
CA PHE A 45 0.22 -7.20 8.91
C PHE A 45 -0.73 -8.09 9.72
N LEU A 46 -2.05 -7.84 9.62
CA LEU A 46 -3.05 -8.66 10.29
C LEU A 46 -3.08 -10.09 9.74
N GLY A 47 -2.99 -10.23 8.41
CA GLY A 47 -2.87 -11.52 7.73
C GLY A 47 -1.63 -12.29 8.20
N LEU A 48 -0.48 -11.62 8.29
CA LEU A 48 0.76 -12.22 8.77
C LEU A 48 0.64 -12.70 10.22
N PHE A 49 0.07 -11.88 11.11
CA PHE A 49 -0.13 -12.25 12.51
C PHE A 49 -1.03 -13.48 12.66
N LEU A 50 -2.19 -13.47 11.99
CA LEU A 50 -3.11 -14.62 12.00
C LEU A 50 -2.46 -15.86 11.36
N GLY A 51 -1.67 -15.67 10.30
CA GLY A 51 -0.92 -16.72 9.63
C GLY A 51 0.08 -17.39 10.56
N MET A 52 0.89 -16.61 11.28
CA MET A 52 1.87 -17.12 12.24
C MET A 52 1.21 -17.93 13.36
N VAL A 53 0.11 -17.46 13.93
CA VAL A 53 -0.64 -18.18 14.99
C VAL A 53 -1.35 -19.42 14.44
N GLY A 54 -1.80 -19.38 13.18
CA GLY A 54 -2.48 -20.48 12.50
C GLY A 54 -1.58 -21.63 12.06
N LEU A 55 -0.25 -21.49 12.11
CA LEU A 55 0.67 -22.57 11.77
C LEU A 55 0.52 -23.77 12.72
N ARG A 56 0.72 -24.98 12.17
CA ARG A 56 0.63 -26.22 12.95
C ARG A 56 1.65 -26.26 14.09
N CYS A 57 2.86 -25.76 13.86
CA CYS A 57 3.95 -25.73 14.82
C CYS A 57 3.84 -24.61 15.88
N THR A 58 3.04 -23.57 15.65
CA THR A 58 2.89 -22.46 16.60
C THR A 58 1.86 -22.81 17.68
N ASN A 59 2.24 -22.83 18.95
CA ASN A 59 1.30 -23.05 20.06
C ASN A 59 1.08 -21.76 20.86
N VAL A 60 -0.02 -21.06 20.57
CA VAL A 60 -0.53 -19.96 21.39
C VAL A 60 -1.84 -20.44 22.00
N GLY A 61 -1.90 -20.54 23.33
CA GLY A 61 -3.16 -20.79 24.05
C GLY A 61 -3.85 -22.14 23.79
N ASN A 62 -3.14 -23.19 23.36
CA ASN A 62 -3.69 -24.53 23.10
C ASN A 62 -4.91 -24.52 22.15
N ILE A 63 -4.85 -23.71 21.10
CA ILE A 63 -5.91 -23.58 20.09
C ILE A 63 -6.02 -24.88 19.25
N ASP A 64 -7.26 -25.37 19.08
CA ASP A 64 -7.58 -26.54 18.27
C ASP A 64 -7.17 -26.39 16.80
N LEU A 65 -6.81 -27.52 16.16
CA LEU A 65 -6.41 -27.55 14.76
C LEU A 65 -7.49 -26.98 13.81
N SER A 66 -8.77 -27.21 14.11
CA SER A 66 -9.88 -26.66 13.30
C SER A 66 -9.89 -25.13 13.31
N VAL A 67 -9.62 -24.51 14.46
CA VAL A 67 -9.54 -23.06 14.60
C VAL A 67 -8.30 -22.53 13.88
N LYS A 68 -7.15 -23.19 14.02
CA LYS A 68 -5.92 -22.85 13.29
C LYS A 68 -6.11 -22.85 11.77
N VAL A 69 -6.82 -23.84 11.22
CA VAL A 69 -7.16 -23.90 9.79
C VAL A 69 -8.03 -22.71 9.37
N LYS A 70 -9.03 -22.33 10.17
CA LYS A 70 -9.84 -21.13 9.91
C LYS A 70 -9.00 -19.84 9.96
N MET A 71 -8.07 -19.73 10.91
CA MET A 71 -7.15 -18.60 11.01
C MET A 71 -6.27 -18.48 9.75
N LEU A 72 -5.74 -19.59 9.24
CA LEU A 72 -4.97 -19.60 8.00
C LEU A 72 -5.82 -19.20 6.78
N ALA A 73 -7.08 -19.64 6.72
CA ALA A 73 -7.99 -19.24 5.66
C ALA A 73 -8.25 -17.71 5.68
N ILE A 74 -8.54 -17.15 6.86
CA ILE A 74 -8.73 -15.70 7.04
C ILE A 74 -7.45 -14.92 6.71
N ALA A 75 -6.29 -15.40 7.16
CA ALA A 75 -5.00 -14.82 6.85
C ALA A 75 -4.75 -14.76 5.33
N GLY A 76 -5.06 -15.85 4.61
CA GLY A 76 -5.01 -15.89 3.15
C GLY A 76 -5.91 -14.84 2.50
N THR A 77 -7.15 -14.70 2.97
CA THR A 77 -8.07 -13.67 2.48
C THR A 77 -7.51 -12.26 2.69
N PHE A 78 -6.94 -11.96 3.87
CA PHE A 78 -6.32 -10.66 4.12
C PHE A 78 -5.10 -10.40 3.22
N HIS A 79 -4.26 -11.40 2.95
CA HIS A 79 -3.15 -11.23 2.02
C HIS A 79 -3.60 -11.00 0.57
N ILE A 80 -4.67 -11.68 0.12
CA ILE A 80 -5.26 -11.44 -1.20
C ILE A 80 -5.78 -10.00 -1.28
N LEU A 81 -6.57 -9.56 -0.29
CA LEU A 81 -7.11 -8.20 -0.25
C LEU A 81 -6.00 -7.14 -0.20
N ALA A 82 -4.95 -7.37 0.61
CA ALA A 82 -3.78 -6.49 0.67
C ALA A 82 -3.10 -6.37 -0.69
N GLY A 83 -2.89 -7.50 -1.38
CA GLY A 83 -2.34 -7.53 -2.73
C GLY A 83 -3.19 -6.78 -3.74
N THR A 84 -4.52 -6.95 -3.68
CA THR A 84 -5.45 -6.20 -4.55
C THR A 84 -5.40 -4.69 -4.28
N CYS A 85 -5.40 -4.26 -3.02
CA CYS A 85 -5.25 -2.84 -2.67
C CYS A 85 -3.96 -2.24 -3.24
N GLY A 86 -2.82 -2.93 -3.08
CA GLY A 86 -1.55 -2.48 -3.64
C GLY A 86 -1.54 -2.43 -5.17
N MET A 87 -2.10 -3.46 -5.82
CA MET A 87 -2.23 -3.50 -7.27
C MET A 87 -3.06 -2.33 -7.80
N VAL A 88 -4.20 -2.04 -7.18
CA VAL A 88 -5.05 -0.90 -7.56
C VAL A 88 -4.32 0.42 -7.36
N ALA A 89 -3.65 0.63 -6.22
CA ALA A 89 -2.90 1.87 -5.96
C ALA A 89 -1.82 2.12 -7.02
N ILE A 90 -1.00 1.12 -7.33
CA ILE A 90 0.09 1.25 -8.30
C ILE A 90 -0.46 1.47 -9.71
N SER A 91 -1.48 0.69 -10.11
CA SER A 91 -2.07 0.79 -11.44
C SER A 91 -2.77 2.13 -11.65
N TRP A 92 -3.47 2.62 -10.62
CA TRP A 92 -4.14 3.91 -10.68
C TRP A 92 -3.16 5.07 -10.72
N TYR A 93 -2.07 5.01 -9.94
CA TYR A 93 -0.99 5.99 -10.06
C TYR A 93 -0.39 6.00 -11.47
N ALA A 94 -0.05 4.82 -12.00
CA ALA A 94 0.60 4.68 -13.31
C ALA A 94 -0.29 5.18 -14.47
N VAL A 95 -1.59 4.89 -14.44
CA VAL A 95 -2.49 5.34 -15.52
C VAL A 95 -2.63 6.86 -15.54
N ASN A 96 -2.68 7.55 -14.39
CA ASN A 96 -2.74 9.02 -14.36
C ASN A 96 -1.47 9.62 -14.99
N ILE A 97 -0.28 9.16 -14.59
CA ILE A 97 0.98 9.63 -15.18
C ILE A 97 1.02 9.40 -16.69
N THR A 98 0.52 8.25 -17.14
CA THR A 98 0.48 7.90 -18.57
C THR A 98 -0.48 8.83 -19.32
N THR A 99 -1.67 9.08 -18.78
CA THR A 99 -2.66 9.98 -19.37
C THR A 99 -2.14 11.40 -19.45
N ASP A 100 -1.51 11.90 -18.39
CA ASP A 100 -0.92 13.24 -18.34
C ASP A 100 0.21 13.38 -19.36
N PHE A 101 1.06 12.37 -19.51
CA PHE A 101 2.14 12.37 -20.50
C PHE A 101 1.66 12.49 -21.94
N PHE A 102 0.53 11.84 -22.29
CA PHE A 102 -0.02 11.87 -23.64
C PHE A 102 -1.06 12.98 -23.87
N ASN A 103 -1.35 13.79 -22.87
CA ASN A 103 -2.31 14.88 -22.98
C ASN A 103 -1.61 16.16 -23.50
N PRO A 104 -1.93 16.65 -24.72
CA PRO A 104 -1.28 17.84 -25.28
C PRO A 104 -1.64 19.14 -24.55
N LEU A 105 -2.63 19.10 -23.65
CA LEU A 105 -3.05 20.24 -22.83
C LEU A 105 -2.51 20.17 -21.39
N TYR A 106 -1.75 19.12 -21.05
CA TYR A 106 -1.13 19.01 -19.74
C TYR A 106 0.11 19.90 -19.66
N VAL A 107 0.14 20.80 -18.67
CA VAL A 107 1.19 21.82 -18.44
C VAL A 107 1.84 21.60 -17.09
#